data_AF-A0A7N2MAS3-F1
#
_entry.id   AF-A0A7N2MAS3-F1
#
_cell.length_a   1.000
_cell.length_b   1.000
_cell.length_c   1.000
_cell.angle_alpha   90.00
_cell.angle_beta   90.00
_cell.angle_gamma   90.00
#
_symmetry.space_group_name_H-M   'P 1'
#
loop_
_entity.id
_entity.type
_entity.pdbx_description
1 polymer ?
#
loop_
_entity_poly.entity_id
_entity_poly.type
_entity_poly.pdbx_seq_one_letter_code
_entity_poly.pdbx_strand_id
1 'polypeptide(L)'
;MIYINIYYGGPLSNANPYDGVSFQGPGIQCYYMMIRRKLKTLNELKVKIMEELQVNPALHDIHITFRSPYEVLNQCINYRYMAITEDKHVKFMFSKMDKWKQAADFELYVTLESRTEVGVEDEIVQTTTSLQFAVLDDQCTTLGGYTPPFQETPVTIESEPGNC
;
A
#
# COMPACT_ATOMS: atom_id res chain seq x y z
N MET A 1 29.52 3.04 2.05
CA MET A 1 28.15 2.89 1.55
C MET A 1 27.21 2.94 2.75
N ILE A 2 26.00 3.46 2.57
CA ILE A 2 24.98 3.55 3.62
C ILE A 2 23.81 2.68 3.16
N TYR A 3 23.38 1.77 4.02
CA TYR A 3 22.26 0.87 3.77
C TYR A 3 21.08 1.29 4.66
N ILE A 4 19.89 1.35 4.08
CA ILE A 4 18.68 1.80 4.74
C ILE A 4 17.53 0.88 4.33
N ASN A 5 16.79 0.36 5.30
CA ASN A 5 15.57 -0.39 5.06
C ASN A 5 14.40 0.58 4.87
N ILE A 6 13.66 0.42 3.78
CA ILE A 6 12.47 1.22 3.46
C ILE A 6 11.23 0.35 3.61
N TYR A 7 10.33 0.78 4.49
CA TYR A 7 9.04 0.16 4.71
C TYR A 7 7.95 0.98 4.00
N TYR A 8 7.13 0.32 3.19
CA TYR A 8 6.15 0.97 2.32
C TYR A 8 4.94 0.06 2.01
N GLY A 9 3.79 0.61 1.59
CA GLY A 9 2.68 -0.15 1.00
C GLY A 9 1.45 -0.42 1.89
N GLY A 10 1.56 -0.24 3.20
CA GLY A 10 0.45 -0.48 4.15
C GLY A 10 0.49 0.44 5.36
N PRO A 11 -0.63 0.59 6.10
CA PRO A 11 -0.68 1.40 7.31
C PRO A 11 0.14 0.76 8.43
N LEU A 12 0.77 1.58 9.27
CA LEU A 12 1.43 1.09 10.49
C LEU A 12 0.40 0.52 11.45
N SER A 13 0.64 -0.69 11.96
CA SER A 13 -0.15 -1.31 13.03
C SER A 13 0.37 -0.96 14.43
N ASN A 14 1.54 -0.32 14.52
CA ASN A 14 2.18 -0.03 15.79
C ASN A 14 1.34 0.98 16.58
N ALA A 15 0.71 0.51 17.67
CA ALA A 15 -0.23 1.32 18.45
C ALA A 15 0.40 2.59 19.04
N ASN A 16 1.71 2.58 19.28
CA ASN A 16 2.47 3.73 19.78
C ASN A 16 3.68 4.04 18.87
N PRO A 17 3.73 5.22 18.23
CA PRO A 17 4.88 5.64 17.43
C PRO A 17 6.15 5.91 18.27
N TYR A 18 6.05 5.86 19.59
CA TYR A 18 7.16 6.11 20.51
C TYR A 18 7.77 4.84 21.12
N ASP A 19 7.19 3.66 20.88
CA ASP A 19 7.75 2.39 21.39
C ASP A 19 9.04 2.00 20.68
N GLY A 20 9.31 2.63 19.53
CA GLY A 20 10.57 2.43 18.82
C GLY A 20 10.76 0.99 18.34
N VAL A 21 9.70 0.20 18.18
CA VAL A 21 9.74 -1.11 17.51
C VAL A 21 9.95 -0.94 16.01
N SER A 22 10.36 -2.00 15.31
CA SER A 22 10.42 -1.99 13.84
C SER A 22 9.04 -1.72 13.25
N PHE A 23 9.00 -1.18 12.04
CA PHE A 23 7.75 -0.88 11.35
C PHE A 23 7.02 -2.18 10.99
N GLN A 24 5.77 -2.30 11.43
CA GLN A 24 4.90 -3.45 11.16
C GLN A 24 3.51 -2.96 10.78
N GLY A 25 2.80 -3.77 10.00
CA GLY A 25 1.47 -3.45 9.52
C GLY A 25 1.02 -4.36 8.38
N PRO A 26 -0.29 -4.54 8.19
CA PRO A 26 -0.83 -5.31 7.09
C PRO A 26 -0.42 -4.68 5.75
N GLY A 27 0.13 -5.48 4.85
CA GLY A 27 0.54 -5.01 3.51
C GLY A 27 1.83 -4.19 3.48
N ILE A 28 2.53 -4.02 4.60
CA ILE A 28 3.86 -3.38 4.58
C ILE A 28 4.89 -4.32 3.94
N GLN A 29 5.61 -3.77 2.98
CA GLN A 29 6.76 -4.38 2.31
C GLN A 29 8.05 -3.68 2.74
N CYS A 30 9.17 -4.40 2.71
CA CYS A 30 10.48 -3.90 3.06
C CYS A 30 11.44 -3.98 1.86
N TYR A 31 12.09 -2.87 1.54
CA TYR A 31 13.06 -2.72 0.45
C TYR A 31 14.41 -2.26 0.99
N TYR A 32 15.50 -2.69 0.35
CA TYR A 32 16.84 -2.24 0.69
C TYR A 32 17.27 -1.10 -0.21
N MET A 33 17.50 0.08 0.36
CA MET A 33 18.06 1.21 -0.36
C MET A 33 19.54 1.38 -0.02
N MET A 34 20.34 1.58 -1.05
CA MET A 34 21.76 1.87 -0.94
C MET A 34 22.06 3.32 -1.35
N ILE A 35 22.74 4.05 -0.48
CA ILE A 35 23.20 5.42 -0.74
C ILE A 35 24.74 5.47 -0.73
N ARG A 36 25.33 5.98 -1.81
CA ARG A 36 26.80 6.09 -1.95
C ARG A 36 27.38 7.29 -1.19
N ARG A 37 26.66 8.41 -1.16
CA ARG A 37 27.07 9.68 -0.54
C ARG A 37 25.90 10.29 0.22
N LYS A 38 26.17 10.92 1.36
CA LYS A 38 25.14 11.58 2.17
C LYS A 38 24.38 12.60 1.33
N LEU A 39 23.06 12.51 1.38
CA LEU A 39 22.17 13.48 0.76
C LEU A 39 22.03 14.68 1.69
N LYS A 40 21.87 15.87 1.12
CA LYS A 40 21.86 17.14 1.86
C LYS A 40 20.47 17.71 2.00
N THR A 41 19.58 17.40 1.07
CA THR A 41 18.22 17.96 1.02
C THR A 41 17.15 16.89 1.14
N LEU A 42 15.96 17.30 1.58
CA LEU A 42 14.77 16.46 1.60
C LEU A 42 14.40 16.03 0.17
N ASN A 43 14.51 16.93 -0.80
CA ASN A 43 14.18 16.61 -2.18
C ASN A 43 15.09 15.49 -2.75
N GLU A 44 16.40 15.57 -2.51
CA GLU A 44 17.34 14.51 -2.89
C GLU A 44 16.96 13.16 -2.26
N LEU A 45 16.61 13.16 -0.98
CA LEU A 45 16.18 11.95 -0.27
C LEU A 45 14.88 11.39 -0.84
N LYS A 46 13.89 12.25 -1.08
CA LYS A 46 12.60 11.88 -1.67
C LYS A 46 12.76 11.26 -3.04
N VAL A 47 13.52 11.90 -3.94
CA VAL A 47 13.82 11.39 -5.29
C VAL A 47 14.49 10.02 -5.19
N LYS A 48 15.52 9.88 -4.34
CA LYS A 48 16.24 8.61 -4.22
C LYS A 48 15.36 7.46 -3.71
N ILE A 49 14.44 7.74 -2.77
CA ILE A 49 13.46 6.78 -2.27
C ILE A 49 12.45 6.41 -3.36
N MET A 50 11.91 7.39 -4.08
CA MET A 50 10.94 7.15 -5.16
C MET A 50 11.54 6.35 -6.32
N GLU A 51 12.80 6.62 -6.68
CA GLU A 51 13.56 5.80 -7.66
C GLU A 51 13.65 4.34 -7.21
N GLU A 52 13.97 4.10 -5.93
CA GLU A 52 14.10 2.75 -5.38
C GLU A 52 12.76 2.02 -5.32
N LEU A 53 11.68 2.74 -4.99
CA LEU A 53 10.32 2.22 -4.92
C LEU A 53 9.61 2.20 -6.29
N GLN A 54 10.24 2.66 -7.36
CA GLN A 54 9.65 2.81 -8.71
C GLN A 54 8.36 3.66 -8.72
N VAL A 55 8.30 4.68 -7.86
CA VAL A 55 7.17 5.60 -7.76
C VAL A 55 7.41 6.81 -8.68
N ASN A 56 6.39 7.21 -9.43
CA ASN A 56 6.48 8.38 -10.30
C ASN A 56 6.44 9.69 -9.47
N PRO A 57 7.53 10.48 -9.41
CA PRO A 57 7.60 11.70 -8.62
C PRO A 57 6.77 12.87 -9.18
N ALA A 58 6.31 12.77 -10.44
CA ALA A 58 5.43 13.78 -11.03
C ALA A 58 3.99 13.66 -10.48
N LEU A 59 3.54 12.43 -10.19
CA LEU A 59 2.17 12.13 -9.75
C LEU A 59 2.05 11.99 -8.24
N HIS A 60 3.17 11.74 -7.55
CA HIS A 60 3.17 11.45 -6.13
C HIS A 60 4.17 12.30 -5.38
N ASP A 61 3.85 12.58 -4.13
CA ASP A 61 4.81 12.96 -3.11
C ASP A 61 4.87 11.85 -2.05
N ILE A 62 5.85 11.94 -1.15
CA ILE A 62 6.01 10.99 -0.06
C ILE A 62 6.21 11.69 1.28
N HIS A 63 5.70 11.10 2.34
CA HIS A 63 6.11 11.42 3.70
C HIS A 63 7.02 10.33 4.23
N ILE A 64 8.06 10.76 4.96
CA ILE A 64 9.12 9.89 5.44
C ILE A 64 9.18 9.99 6.96
N THR A 65 9.12 8.84 7.62
CA THR A 65 9.33 8.69 9.06
C THR A 65 10.60 7.90 9.31
N PHE A 66 11.54 8.49 10.04
CA PHE A 66 12.79 7.85 10.43
C PHE A 66 12.68 7.24 11.82
N ARG A 67 13.05 5.96 11.94
CA ARG A 67 13.23 5.30 13.24
C ARG A 67 14.63 5.62 13.77
N SER A 68 14.71 6.70 14.54
CA SER A 68 15.95 7.28 15.03
C SER A 68 16.43 6.59 16.31
N PRO A 69 17.68 6.08 16.34
CA PRO A 69 18.31 5.68 17.60
C PRO A 69 18.43 6.89 18.55
N TYR A 70 17.82 6.75 19.72
CA TYR A 70 17.73 7.81 20.72
C TYR A 70 18.83 7.67 21.79
N GLU A 71 18.84 6.55 22.51
CA GLU A 71 19.74 6.26 23.63
C GLU A 71 20.03 4.76 23.74
N VAL A 72 21.03 4.40 24.56
CA VAL A 72 21.22 3.02 25.03
C VAL A 72 20.74 2.93 26.47
N LEU A 73 19.84 2.00 26.76
CA LEU A 73 19.39 1.68 28.11
C LEU A 73 19.45 0.17 28.30
N ASN A 74 20.07 -0.29 29.41
CA ASN A 74 20.20 -1.72 29.72
C ASN A 74 20.74 -2.57 28.57
N GLN A 75 21.77 -2.07 27.87
CA GLN A 75 22.39 -2.71 26.70
C GLN A 75 21.48 -2.82 25.46
N CYS A 76 20.27 -2.25 25.49
CA CYS A 76 19.37 -2.16 24.36
C CYS A 76 19.38 -0.74 23.77
N ILE A 77 19.28 -0.65 22.45
CA ILE A 77 19.10 0.64 21.77
C ILE A 77 17.62 0.98 21.79
N ASN A 78 17.29 2.13 22.40
CA ASN A 78 15.94 2.69 22.35
C ASN A 78 15.80 3.58 21.12
N TYR A 79 14.65 3.48 20.45
CA TYR A 79 14.37 4.24 19.23
C TYR A 79 13.19 5.19 19.44
N ARG A 80 13.15 6.23 18.60
CA ARG A 80 11.99 7.13 18.48
C ARG A 80 11.69 7.37 17.02
N TYR A 81 10.42 7.53 16.67
CA TYR A 81 10.05 7.97 15.33
C TYR A 81 10.18 9.49 15.20
N MET A 82 10.67 9.91 14.04
CA MET A 82 10.86 11.32 13.68
C MET A 82 10.43 11.51 12.23
N ALA A 83 9.47 12.40 11.99
CA ALA A 83 9.11 12.80 10.64
C ALA A 83 10.24 13.62 9.98
N ILE A 84 10.56 13.34 8.72
CA ILE A 84 11.52 14.10 7.93
C ILE A 84 10.75 15.05 7.00
N THR A 85 10.54 16.28 7.50
CA THR A 85 9.80 17.34 6.78
C THR A 85 10.68 18.47 6.23
N GLU A 86 11.98 18.49 6.55
CA GLU A 86 12.89 19.59 6.19
C GLU A 86 14.33 19.09 5.97
N ASP A 87 15.15 19.86 5.26
CA ASP A 87 16.58 19.56 5.00
C ASP A 87 17.39 19.36 6.29
N LYS A 88 17.08 20.10 7.36
CA LYS A 88 17.76 19.94 8.66
C LYS A 88 17.52 18.55 9.26
N HIS A 89 16.36 17.95 8.99
CA HIS A 89 16.02 16.61 9.45
C HIS A 89 16.82 15.55 8.69
N VAL A 90 17.08 15.75 7.39
CA VAL A 90 17.97 14.88 6.60
C VAL A 90 19.40 14.92 7.15
N LYS A 91 19.91 16.12 7.43
CA LYS A 91 21.24 16.29 8.05
C LYS A 91 21.32 15.59 9.42
N PHE A 92 20.28 15.72 10.24
CA PHE A 92 20.18 15.05 11.52
C PHE A 92 20.14 13.52 11.38
N MET A 93 19.35 13.00 10.45
CA MET A 93 19.28 11.57 10.14
C MET A 93 20.67 11.01 9.80
N PHE A 94 21.41 11.63 8.88
CA PHE A 94 22.75 11.16 8.54
C PHE A 94 23.76 11.30 9.68
N SER A 95 23.65 12.34 10.51
CA SER A 95 24.47 12.49 11.72
C SER A 95 24.22 11.35 12.73
N LYS A 96 22.96 10.97 12.92
CA LYS A 96 22.59 9.78 13.70
C LYS A 96 23.16 8.52 13.07
N MET A 97 23.06 8.39 11.75
CA MET A 97 23.61 7.23 11.06
C MET A 97 25.11 7.08 11.30
N ASP A 98 25.89 8.17 11.22
CA ASP A 98 27.33 8.12 11.50
C ASP A 98 27.64 7.66 12.92
N LYS A 99 26.88 8.18 13.90
CA LYS A 99 27.05 7.84 15.32
C LYS A 99 26.75 6.36 15.59
N TRP A 100 25.77 5.80 14.91
CA TRP A 100 25.23 4.46 15.22
C TRP A 100 25.54 3.40 14.17
N LYS A 101 26.34 3.70 13.15
CA LYS A 101 26.62 2.83 11.98
C LYS A 101 27.12 1.41 12.30
N GLN A 102 27.68 1.19 13.49
CA GLN A 102 28.20 -0.11 13.93
C GLN A 102 27.24 -0.86 14.86
N ALA A 103 26.17 -0.21 15.30
CA ALA A 103 25.32 -0.69 16.39
C ALA A 103 23.86 -0.86 15.99
N ALA A 104 23.39 -0.22 14.91
CA ALA A 104 22.01 -0.27 14.50
C ALA A 104 21.86 -0.26 12.97
N ASP A 105 20.85 -0.98 12.49
CA ASP A 105 20.28 -0.77 11.17
C ASP A 105 19.43 0.49 11.14
N PHE A 106 19.29 1.08 9.95
CA PHE A 106 18.53 2.30 9.75
C PHE A 106 17.27 2.03 8.95
N GLU A 107 16.15 2.52 9.46
CA GLU A 107 14.83 2.21 8.92
C GLU A 107 14.05 3.49 8.64
N LEU A 108 13.43 3.54 7.47
CA LEU A 108 12.49 4.57 7.05
C LEU A 108 11.14 3.93 6.77
N TYR A 109 10.07 4.54 7.26
CA TYR A 109 8.72 4.26 6.81
C TYR A 109 8.26 5.35 5.86
N VAL A 110 7.71 4.95 4.73
CA VAL A 110 7.29 5.83 3.64
C VAL A 110 5.80 5.68 3.43
N THR A 111 5.10 6.80 3.31
CA THR A 111 3.71 6.86 2.86
C THR A 111 3.65 7.66 1.57
N LEU A 112 2.76 7.26 0.67
CA LEU A 112 2.54 7.94 -0.59
C LEU A 112 1.36 8.90 -0.46
N GLU A 113 1.50 10.05 -1.09
CA GLU A 113 0.45 11.05 -1.24
C GLU A 113 0.32 11.39 -2.73
N SER A 114 -0.90 11.41 -3.28
CA SER A 114 -1.12 11.86 -4.65
C SER A 114 -0.93 13.37 -4.75
N ARG A 115 -0.14 13.83 -5.73
CA ARG A 115 -0.13 15.24 -6.10
C ARG A 115 -1.40 15.51 -6.89
N THR A 116 -2.45 15.96 -6.23
CA THR A 116 -3.62 16.48 -6.94
C THR A 116 -3.18 17.69 -7.75
N GLU A 117 -3.33 17.63 -9.08
CA GLU A 117 -3.34 18.82 -9.90
C GLU A 117 -4.51 19.68 -9.40
N VAL A 118 -4.20 20.79 -8.72
CA VAL A 118 -5.19 21.83 -8.44
C VAL A 118 -5.56 22.43 -9.80
N GLY A 119 -6.61 21.91 -10.43
CA GLY A 119 -7.15 22.47 -11.64
C GLY A 119 -7.78 21.48 -12.62
N VAL A 120 -8.83 20.78 -12.22
CA VAL A 120 -10.14 20.83 -12.89
C VAL A 120 -11.17 20.59 -11.77
N GLU A 121 -12.18 21.45 -11.68
CA GLU A 121 -13.40 21.15 -10.94
C GLU A 121 -14.00 19.89 -11.56
N ASP A 122 -13.80 18.73 -10.94
CA ASP A 122 -14.62 17.56 -11.24
C ASP A 122 -16.02 17.88 -10.72
N GLU A 123 -16.80 18.59 -11.54
CA GLU A 123 -18.23 18.38 -11.62
C GLU A 123 -18.44 16.89 -11.82
N ILE A 124 -18.70 16.18 -10.72
CA ILE A 124 -19.19 14.81 -10.75
C ILE A 124 -20.60 14.87 -11.33
N VAL A 125 -20.70 15.01 -12.65
CA VAL A 125 -21.90 14.61 -13.39
C VAL A 125 -21.92 13.10 -13.30
N GLN A 126 -22.63 12.63 -12.27
CA GLN A 126 -23.01 11.25 -12.05
C GLN A 126 -23.84 10.75 -13.24
N THR A 127 -23.17 10.42 -14.35
CA THR A 127 -23.77 9.68 -15.45
C THR A 127 -23.72 8.21 -15.06
N THR A 128 -24.74 7.82 -14.32
CA THR A 128 -25.11 6.43 -14.06
C THR A 128 -25.41 5.77 -15.41
N THR A 129 -24.39 5.17 -16.04
CA THR A 129 -24.58 4.29 -17.19
C THR A 129 -25.17 2.97 -16.68
N SER A 130 -26.49 2.96 -16.49
CA SER A 130 -27.25 1.72 -16.35
C SER A 130 -27.12 0.95 -17.66
N LEU A 131 -26.25 -0.06 -17.67
CA LEU A 131 -26.23 -1.11 -18.69
C LEU A 131 -27.58 -1.85 -18.66
N GLN A 132 -28.54 -1.36 -19.44
CA GLN A 132 -29.75 -2.11 -19.75
C GLN A 132 -29.40 -3.09 -20.87
N PHE A 133 -29.36 -4.38 -20.54
CA PHE A 133 -29.41 -5.45 -21.53
C PHE A 133 -30.76 -5.35 -22.25
N ALA A 134 -30.75 -4.87 -23.48
CA ALA A 134 -31.87 -5.06 -24.39
C ALA A 134 -31.92 -6.55 -24.74
N VAL A 135 -32.98 -7.23 -24.29
CA VAL A 135 -33.39 -8.51 -24.85
C VAL A 135 -33.78 -8.25 -26.30
N LEU A 136 -32.91 -8.68 -27.21
CA LEU A 136 -33.21 -8.71 -28.64
C LEU A 136 -34.17 -9.89 -28.86
N ASP A 137 -35.46 -9.57 -28.86
CA ASP A 137 -36.52 -10.44 -29.33
C ASP A 137 -36.33 -10.60 -30.85
N ASP A 138 -35.81 -11.74 -31.26
CA ASP A 138 -35.72 -12.13 -32.66
C ASP A 138 -36.21 -13.58 -32.82
N GLN A 139 -37.53 -13.74 -32.93
CA GLN A 139 -38.09 -14.94 -33.55
C GLN A 139 -39.11 -14.56 -34.62
N CYS A 140 -38.65 -14.76 -35.84
CA CYS A 140 -39.35 -14.68 -37.11
C CYS A 140 -40.56 -15.64 -37.15
N THR A 141 -41.69 -15.13 -37.61
CA THR A 141 -42.92 -15.88 -37.92
C THR A 141 -42.68 -16.89 -39.06
N THR A 142 -43.15 -18.15 -38.94
CA THR A 142 -44.05 -18.83 -39.91
C THR A 142 -44.33 -20.31 -39.55
N LEU A 143 -45.63 -20.62 -39.43
CA LEU A 143 -46.40 -21.88 -39.59
C LEU A 143 -45.76 -23.26 -39.33
N GLY A 144 -46.38 -24.02 -38.43
CA GLY A 144 -46.41 -25.49 -38.52
C GLY A 144 -46.83 -26.26 -37.26
N GLY A 145 -48.14 -26.51 -37.09
CA GLY A 145 -48.69 -27.80 -36.64
C GLY A 145 -48.48 -28.33 -35.21
N TYR A 146 -49.64 -28.52 -34.54
CA TYR A 146 -49.95 -29.52 -33.49
C TYR A 146 -49.59 -29.26 -32.01
N THR A 147 -50.54 -29.63 -31.16
CA THR A 147 -50.56 -29.61 -29.68
C THR A 147 -51.40 -30.83 -29.25
N PRO A 148 -51.30 -31.40 -28.02
CA PRO A 148 -50.18 -31.78 -27.14
C PRO A 148 -50.22 -33.33 -26.86
N PRO A 149 -49.62 -33.96 -25.81
CA PRO A 149 -50.07 -33.79 -24.41
C PRO A 149 -48.97 -33.83 -23.33
N PHE A 150 -49.45 -33.58 -22.11
CA PHE A 150 -48.81 -33.47 -20.81
C PHE A 150 -48.20 -34.78 -20.24
N GLN A 151 -47.32 -34.55 -19.25
CA GLN A 151 -46.96 -35.36 -18.06
C GLN A 151 -45.95 -36.52 -18.20
N GLU A 152 -44.86 -36.41 -17.43
CA GLU A 152 -44.47 -37.42 -16.43
C GLU A 152 -43.56 -36.80 -15.33
N THR A 153 -43.57 -37.44 -14.16
CA THR A 153 -43.38 -36.87 -12.81
C THR A 153 -41.98 -37.22 -12.21
N PRO A 154 -41.69 -37.09 -10.89
CA PRO A 154 -40.43 -36.57 -10.37
C PRO A 154 -39.38 -37.66 -10.02
N VAL A 155 -38.13 -37.26 -9.75
CA VAL A 155 -37.20 -38.11 -8.98
C VAL A 155 -36.75 -37.39 -7.71
N THR A 156 -37.29 -37.86 -6.60
CA THR A 156 -36.89 -37.62 -5.21
C THR A 156 -35.49 -38.19 -4.97
N ILE A 157 -34.62 -37.43 -4.31
CA ILE A 157 -33.36 -37.94 -3.76
C ILE A 157 -33.60 -38.13 -2.26
N GLU A 158 -33.86 -39.37 -1.82
CA GLU A 158 -33.81 -39.73 -0.41
C GLU A 158 -32.41 -40.23 -0.03
N SER A 159 -31.93 -39.67 1.06
CA SER A 159 -30.73 -40.01 1.82
C SER A 159 -30.90 -41.31 2.63
N GLU A 160 -29.85 -42.10 2.77
CA GLU A 160 -29.72 -43.04 3.89
C GLU A 160 -28.30 -43.06 4.49
N PRO A 161 -28.17 -43.20 5.82
CA PRO A 161 -26.91 -43.18 6.57
C PRO A 161 -26.38 -44.59 6.87
N GLY A 162 -25.05 -44.71 6.98
CA GLY A 162 -24.37 -45.95 7.41
C GLY A 162 -24.36 -46.11 8.93
N ASN A 163 -24.73 -47.31 9.39
CA ASN A 163 -24.78 -47.74 10.79
C ASN A 163 -23.63 -48.73 11.07
N CYS A 164 -22.88 -48.51 12.16
CA CYS A 164 -22.29 -49.51 13.07
C CYS A 164 -21.86 -48.81 14.36
#